data_AF-A0A067JY95-F1
#
_entry.id   AF-A0A067JY95-F1
#
_cell.length_a   1.000
_cell.length_b   1.000
_cell.length_c   1.000
_cell.angle_alpha   90.00
_cell.angle_beta   90.00
_cell.angle_gamma   90.00
#
_symmetry.space_group_name_H-M   'P 1'
#
loop_
_entity.id
_entity.type
_entity.pdbx_description
1 polymer ?
#
loop_
_entity_poly.entity_id
_entity_poly.type
_entity_poly.pdbx_seq_one_letter_code
_entity_poly.pdbx_strand_id
1 'polypeptide(L)'
;MNLTPYEYIVCRQGVSGSESSSESSGSKTSMLVVSEFIGCSPSLSGAIRVNPWNIEATAEAMNEAISMSDSEKQLRHEKHYRYVSTHDVAYWSKSFFQDMERTCRDHFRRRCWGIGLSFGFRVVALDPNFRKLSIDAIVSAYLRSKKRAILLDYDGTVMPQTSINKSPSQEVISIINALCGDVKNTVFVVSGRGKDSLGKWFSPCKKLGIAAEHGYFMRWAADEQWQTCGQNSDFGWTQIAEPVMKLYTESTDGSSIETKESALVWHHRDADPGFGASQAKEMLDHLESVLANEPVVVKSGQFIVEVKPQVHISVPILISNYSVLK
;
A
#
# COMPACT_ATOMS: atom_id res chain seq x y z
N MET A 1 -15.83 -26.08 -12.31
CA MET A 1 -15.95 -24.73 -12.89
C MET A 1 -17.12 -24.76 -13.86
N ASN A 2 -18.17 -24.01 -13.57
CA ASN A 2 -19.27 -23.85 -14.52
C ASN A 2 -18.77 -22.90 -15.61
N LEU A 3 -18.59 -23.42 -16.84
CA LEU A 3 -18.11 -22.67 -18.02
C LEU A 3 -19.26 -21.95 -18.75
N THR A 4 -20.48 -22.09 -18.25
CA THR A 4 -21.68 -21.42 -18.73
C THR A 4 -21.84 -20.10 -17.97
N PRO A 5 -21.66 -18.94 -18.62
CA PRO A 5 -21.97 -17.68 -17.98
C PRO A 5 -23.47 -17.62 -17.66
N TYR A 6 -23.80 -17.28 -16.41
CA TYR A 6 -25.17 -17.02 -15.99
C TYR A 6 -25.63 -15.68 -16.59
N GLU A 7 -26.87 -15.70 -17.12
CA GLU A 7 -27.63 -14.70 -17.88
C GLU A 7 -27.03 -13.30 -18.14
N TYR A 8 -27.07 -12.88 -19.41
CA TYR A 8 -26.90 -11.50 -19.83
C TYR A 8 -28.22 -10.97 -20.40
N ILE A 9 -28.70 -9.82 -19.90
CA ILE A 9 -29.73 -9.04 -20.60
C ILE A 9 -29.05 -7.82 -21.23
N VAL A 10 -29.13 -7.74 -22.56
CA VAL A 10 -28.60 -6.64 -23.37
C VAL A 10 -29.78 -5.84 -23.93
N CYS A 11 -29.96 -4.61 -23.46
CA CYS A 11 -30.83 -3.64 -24.12
C CYS A 11 -29.97 -2.69 -24.95
N ARG A 12 -29.93 -2.92 -26.27
CA ARG A 12 -29.30 -2.00 -27.22
C ARG A 12 -30.21 -0.79 -27.43
N GLN A 13 -29.63 0.41 -27.32
CA GLN A 13 -30.18 1.60 -27.95
C GLN A 13 -30.27 1.33 -29.46
N GLY A 14 -31.42 1.61 -30.08
CA GLY A 14 -31.60 1.46 -31.52
C GLY A 14 -30.47 2.15 -32.30
N VAL A 15 -29.96 1.50 -33.34
CA VAL A 15 -28.96 2.08 -34.24
C VAL A 15 -29.60 3.28 -34.92
N SER A 16 -28.91 4.43 -34.94
CA SER A 16 -29.31 5.62 -35.68
C SER A 16 -29.48 5.23 -37.16
N GLY A 17 -30.73 5.06 -37.61
CA GLY A 17 -31.08 4.62 -38.96
C GLY A 17 -32.12 3.48 -39.07
N SER A 18 -32.60 2.90 -37.97
CA SER A 18 -33.76 1.98 -38.01
C SER A 18 -35.05 2.77 -37.81
N GLU A 19 -35.90 2.86 -38.83
CA GLU A 19 -37.12 3.69 -38.94
C GLU A 19 -38.27 3.36 -37.96
N SER A 20 -38.00 2.83 -36.76
CA SER A 20 -39.06 2.52 -35.80
C SER A 20 -38.58 2.60 -34.36
N SER A 21 -38.15 3.78 -33.92
CA SER A 21 -38.46 4.30 -32.58
C SER A 21 -38.01 5.74 -32.52
N SER A 22 -38.92 6.59 -32.05
CA SER A 22 -38.77 8.02 -31.87
C SER A 22 -37.37 8.37 -31.36
N GLU A 23 -36.72 9.37 -31.96
CA GLU A 23 -35.58 10.06 -31.35
C GLU A 23 -36.03 10.57 -29.97
N SER A 24 -35.82 9.78 -28.92
CA SER A 24 -36.02 10.26 -27.57
C SER A 24 -34.87 11.22 -27.29
N SER A 25 -35.10 12.52 -27.49
CA SER A 25 -34.22 13.61 -27.08
C SER A 25 -34.09 13.73 -25.55
N GLY A 26 -34.31 12.65 -24.81
CA GLY A 26 -34.19 12.57 -23.36
C GLY A 26 -32.75 12.27 -22.94
N SER A 27 -32.41 12.65 -21.72
CA SER A 27 -31.15 12.26 -21.10
C SER A 27 -31.05 10.74 -21.03
N LYS A 28 -29.86 10.21 -21.32
CA LYS A 28 -29.61 8.77 -21.22
C LYS A 28 -29.47 8.38 -19.75
N THR A 29 -30.26 7.42 -19.29
CA THR A 29 -30.38 7.04 -17.87
C THR A 29 -30.09 5.55 -17.62
N SER A 30 -29.30 4.90 -18.47
CA SER A 30 -29.04 3.46 -18.32
C SER A 30 -28.18 3.16 -17.09
N MET A 31 -28.66 2.23 -16.26
CA MET A 31 -27.98 1.73 -15.08
C MET A 31 -27.33 0.37 -15.35
N LEU A 32 -26.21 0.12 -14.68
CA LEU A 32 -25.47 -1.14 -14.77
C LEU A 32 -25.52 -1.87 -13.42
N VAL A 33 -26.01 -3.10 -13.44
CA VAL A 33 -25.87 -4.08 -12.35
C VAL A 33 -24.88 -5.12 -12.83
N VAL A 34 -23.79 -5.30 -12.10
CA VAL A 34 -22.61 -6.03 -12.56
C VAL A 34 -22.14 -6.99 -11.47
N SER A 35 -21.84 -8.23 -11.84
CA SER A 35 -21.27 -9.18 -10.89
C SER A 35 -19.91 -8.69 -10.38
N GLU A 36 -19.65 -8.79 -9.08
CA GLU A 36 -18.33 -8.48 -8.55
C GLU A 36 -17.20 -9.31 -9.19
N PHE A 37 -17.54 -10.50 -9.71
CA PHE A 37 -16.60 -11.45 -10.31
C PHE A 37 -16.31 -11.20 -11.79
N ILE A 38 -16.95 -10.21 -12.44
CA ILE A 38 -16.64 -9.92 -13.84
C ILE A 38 -15.41 -9.00 -13.95
N GLY A 39 -14.57 -9.24 -14.95
CA GLY A 39 -13.31 -8.51 -15.12
C GLY A 39 -13.47 -6.99 -15.36
N CYS A 40 -14.65 -6.51 -15.75
CA CYS A 40 -14.94 -5.08 -15.91
C CYS A 40 -15.53 -4.42 -14.65
N SER A 41 -15.78 -5.18 -13.58
CA SER A 41 -16.30 -4.67 -12.30
C SER A 41 -15.40 -3.58 -11.70
N PRO A 42 -14.06 -3.70 -11.70
CA PRO A 42 -13.16 -2.65 -11.18
C PRO A 42 -13.22 -1.36 -12.02
N SER A 43 -13.33 -1.52 -13.34
CA SER A 43 -13.35 -0.43 -14.32
C SER A 43 -14.62 0.43 -14.29
N LEU A 44 -15.75 -0.13 -13.87
CA LEU A 44 -17.06 0.52 -13.92
C LEU A 44 -17.52 0.99 -12.53
N SER A 45 -16.73 1.85 -11.88
CA SER A 45 -16.90 2.33 -10.49
C SER A 45 -18.20 3.10 -10.13
N GLY A 46 -19.19 3.12 -11.01
CA GLY A 46 -20.55 3.63 -10.73
C GLY A 46 -21.65 2.56 -10.89
N ALA A 47 -21.28 1.32 -11.21
CA ALA A 47 -22.21 0.21 -11.38
C ALA A 47 -22.56 -0.38 -10.01
N ILE A 48 -23.79 -0.89 -9.89
CA ILE A 48 -24.21 -1.61 -8.69
C ILE A 48 -23.57 -2.99 -8.74
N ARG A 49 -22.69 -3.28 -7.80
CA ARG A 49 -21.96 -4.55 -7.72
C ARG A 49 -22.79 -5.55 -6.94
N VAL A 50 -22.94 -6.76 -7.48
CA VAL A 50 -23.70 -7.83 -6.83
C VAL A 50 -22.89 -9.11 -6.77
N ASN A 51 -23.07 -9.85 -5.68
CA ASN A 51 -22.73 -11.26 -5.65
C ASN A 51 -23.88 -12.02 -6.33
N PRO A 52 -23.70 -12.61 -7.53
CA PRO A 52 -24.77 -13.31 -8.23
C PRO A 52 -25.29 -14.55 -7.49
N TRP A 53 -24.58 -15.03 -6.47
CA TRP A 53 -25.02 -16.15 -5.62
C TRP A 53 -25.94 -15.70 -4.48
N ASN A 54 -26.05 -14.39 -4.24
CA ASN A 54 -26.97 -13.81 -3.27
C ASN A 54 -28.20 -13.26 -4.01
N ILE A 55 -29.28 -14.05 -3.99
CA ILE A 55 -30.51 -13.77 -4.73
C ILE A 55 -31.20 -12.53 -4.16
N GLU A 56 -31.28 -12.41 -2.83
CA GLU A 56 -31.90 -11.25 -2.18
C GLU A 56 -31.17 -9.95 -2.53
N ALA A 57 -29.84 -9.91 -2.38
CA ALA A 57 -29.05 -8.72 -2.69
C ALA A 57 -29.09 -8.37 -4.18
N THR A 58 -29.16 -9.37 -5.06
CA THR A 58 -29.32 -9.14 -6.51
C THR A 58 -30.69 -8.53 -6.82
N ALA A 59 -31.76 -9.01 -6.19
CA ALA A 59 -33.10 -8.45 -6.35
C ALA A 59 -33.20 -7.01 -5.82
N GLU A 60 -32.59 -6.73 -4.67
CA GLU A 60 -32.49 -5.38 -4.09
C GLU A 60 -31.73 -4.43 -5.03
N ALA A 61 -30.59 -4.86 -5.58
CA ALA A 61 -29.81 -4.09 -6.54
C ALA A 61 -30.58 -3.78 -7.83
N MET A 62 -31.37 -4.73 -8.34
CA MET A 62 -32.25 -4.50 -9.49
C MET A 62 -33.34 -3.47 -9.15
N ASN A 63 -33.95 -3.57 -7.98
CA ASN A 63 -34.95 -2.61 -7.51
C ASN A 63 -34.34 -1.21 -7.33
N GLU A 64 -33.14 -1.11 -6.76
CA GLU A 64 -32.40 0.14 -6.64
C GLU A 64 -32.13 0.76 -8.01
N ALA A 65 -31.64 -0.04 -8.98
CA ALA A 65 -31.35 0.43 -10.32
C ALA A 65 -32.56 1.07 -11.02
N ILE A 66 -33.77 0.51 -10.83
CA ILE A 66 -34.99 1.04 -11.43
C ILE A 66 -35.60 2.21 -10.63
N SER A 67 -35.50 2.20 -9.29
CA SER A 67 -36.09 3.21 -8.42
C SER A 67 -35.22 4.46 -8.23
N MET A 68 -33.94 4.42 -8.64
CA MET A 68 -33.01 5.54 -8.55
C MET A 68 -33.51 6.79 -9.30
N SER A 69 -33.17 7.98 -8.80
CA SER A 69 -33.55 9.25 -9.41
C SER A 69 -32.95 9.43 -10.81
N ASP A 70 -33.67 10.09 -11.72
CA ASP A 70 -33.23 10.25 -13.11
C ASP A 70 -31.93 11.07 -13.24
N SER A 71 -31.73 12.05 -12.34
CA SER A 71 -30.49 12.84 -12.29
C SER A 71 -29.27 11.97 -11.93
N GLU A 72 -29.43 11.06 -10.98
CA GLU A 72 -28.36 10.15 -10.57
C GLU A 72 -28.09 9.09 -11.64
N LYS A 73 -29.15 8.55 -12.26
CA LYS A 73 -29.03 7.63 -13.40
C LYS A 73 -28.26 8.26 -14.56
N GLN A 74 -28.54 9.53 -14.87
CA GLN A 74 -27.84 10.26 -15.92
C GLN A 74 -26.35 10.45 -15.60
N LEU A 75 -26.02 10.83 -14.37
CA LEU A 75 -24.63 11.02 -13.94
C LEU A 75 -23.83 9.73 -14.02
N ARG A 76 -24.38 8.62 -13.52
CA ARG A 76 -23.74 7.30 -13.55
C ARG A 76 -23.60 6.80 -15.00
N HIS A 77 -24.62 7.00 -15.83
CA HIS A 77 -24.56 6.69 -17.25
C HIS A 77 -23.44 7.45 -17.97
N GLU A 78 -23.35 8.77 -17.78
CA GLU A 78 -22.33 9.60 -18.43
C GLU A 78 -20.92 9.17 -18.01
N LYS A 79 -20.72 8.88 -16.72
CA LYS A 79 -19.45 8.36 -16.18
C LYS A 79 -19.04 7.06 -16.86
N HIS A 80 -19.94 6.07 -16.92
CA HIS A 80 -19.66 4.78 -17.57
C HIS A 80 -19.45 4.92 -19.07
N TYR A 81 -20.29 5.70 -19.74
CA TYR A 81 -20.20 5.94 -21.17
C TYR A 81 -18.88 6.60 -21.54
N ARG A 82 -18.45 7.60 -20.76
CA ARG A 82 -17.15 8.26 -20.95
C ARG A 82 -16.01 7.26 -20.80
N TYR A 83 -16.04 6.42 -19.77
CA TYR A 83 -15.01 5.40 -19.55
C TYR A 83 -14.90 4.44 -20.75
N VAL A 84 -16.02 3.85 -21.19
CA VAL A 84 -16.05 2.89 -22.31
C VAL A 84 -15.68 3.55 -23.64
N SER A 85 -16.02 4.83 -23.82
CA SER A 85 -15.70 5.57 -25.05
C SER A 85 -14.24 5.97 -25.15
N THR A 86 -13.54 6.17 -24.02
CA THR A 86 -12.12 6.57 -24.00
C THR A 86 -11.16 5.41 -23.79
N HIS A 87 -11.61 4.30 -23.20
CA HIS A 87 -10.80 3.11 -22.93
C HIS A 87 -11.18 1.98 -23.89
N ASP A 88 -10.94 2.25 -25.18
CA ASP A 88 -11.16 1.26 -26.22
C ASP A 88 -10.08 0.15 -26.23
N VAL A 89 -10.27 -0.84 -27.11
CA VAL A 89 -9.33 -1.96 -27.25
C VAL A 89 -7.92 -1.48 -27.64
N ALA A 90 -7.82 -0.37 -28.38
CA ALA A 90 -6.53 0.19 -28.79
C ALA A 90 -5.79 0.82 -27.59
N TYR A 91 -6.50 1.56 -26.73
CA TYR A 91 -5.99 2.08 -25.47
C TYR A 91 -5.51 0.95 -24.55
N TRP A 92 -6.34 -0.07 -24.35
CA TRP A 92 -5.97 -1.23 -23.53
C TRP A 92 -4.70 -1.93 -24.06
N SER A 93 -4.64 -2.18 -25.37
CA SER A 93 -3.49 -2.85 -25.99
C SER A 93 -2.20 -2.05 -25.79
N LYS A 94 -2.26 -0.73 -26.00
CA LYS A 94 -1.11 0.16 -25.80
C LYS A 94 -0.65 0.19 -24.35
N SER A 95 -1.57 0.30 -23.39
CA SER A 95 -1.26 0.28 -21.96
C SER A 95 -0.59 -1.04 -21.57
N PHE A 96 -1.15 -2.17 -22.03
CA PHE A 96 -0.62 -3.49 -21.72
C PHE A 96 0.82 -3.68 -22.22
N PHE A 97 1.11 -3.28 -23.46
CA PHE A 97 2.48 -3.37 -23.99
C PHE A 97 3.46 -2.45 -23.26
N GLN A 98 3.03 -1.25 -22.87
CA GLN A 98 3.86 -0.32 -22.08
C GLN A 98 4.19 -0.88 -20.69
N ASP A 99 3.22 -1.46 -20.01
CA ASP A 99 3.42 -2.10 -18.71
C ASP A 99 4.33 -3.33 -18.81
N MET A 100 4.17 -4.13 -19.86
CA MET A 100 5.05 -5.25 -20.16
C MET A 100 6.48 -4.78 -20.39
N GLU A 101 6.66 -3.75 -21.23
CA GLU A 101 7.98 -3.18 -21.51
C GLU A 101 8.63 -2.62 -20.24
N ARG A 102 7.88 -1.88 -19.42
CA ARG A 102 8.36 -1.36 -18.13
C ARG A 102 8.81 -2.48 -17.19
N THR A 103 8.03 -3.56 -17.10
CA THR A 103 8.34 -4.71 -16.25
C THR A 103 9.56 -5.50 -16.75
N CYS A 104 9.72 -5.61 -18.07
CA CYS A 104 10.85 -6.31 -18.68
C CYS A 104 12.14 -5.47 -18.67
N ARG A 105 12.05 -4.14 -18.73
CA ARG A 105 13.21 -3.22 -18.84
C ARG A 105 14.20 -3.38 -17.68
N ASP A 106 13.71 -3.65 -16.47
CA ASP A 106 14.54 -3.85 -15.28
C ASP A 106 14.93 -5.31 -15.01
N HIS A 107 14.28 -6.28 -15.68
CA HIS A 107 14.44 -7.70 -15.38
C HIS A 107 15.78 -8.25 -15.88
N PHE A 108 16.22 -7.84 -17.08
CA PHE A 108 17.47 -8.31 -17.69
C PHE A 108 18.74 -7.83 -16.99
N ARG A 109 18.63 -6.81 -16.12
CA ARG A 109 19.78 -6.29 -15.37
C ARG A 109 19.89 -6.87 -13.96
N ARG A 110 18.95 -7.68 -13.48
CA ARG A 110 19.02 -8.22 -12.11
C ARG A 110 19.63 -9.61 -12.10
N ARG A 111 20.54 -9.86 -11.16
CA ARG A 111 21.16 -11.17 -10.94
C ARG A 111 20.34 -11.93 -9.90
N CYS A 112 19.83 -13.10 -10.27
CA CYS A 112 19.05 -13.94 -9.38
C CYS A 112 19.96 -14.75 -8.45
N TRP A 113 19.68 -14.71 -7.15
CA TRP A 113 20.37 -15.49 -6.13
C TRP A 113 19.36 -16.43 -5.45
N GLY A 114 19.72 -17.69 -5.31
CA GLY A 114 19.03 -18.62 -4.42
C GLY A 114 19.48 -18.41 -2.99
N ILE A 115 18.56 -18.09 -2.08
CA ILE A 115 18.82 -17.91 -0.65
C ILE A 115 17.99 -18.93 0.12
N GLY A 116 18.62 -19.67 1.05
CA GLY A 116 17.97 -20.69 1.88
C GLY A 116 18.26 -22.13 1.42
N LEU A 117 17.84 -23.09 2.23
CA LEU A 117 17.93 -24.53 1.97
C LEU A 117 16.54 -25.15 2.07
N SER A 118 16.25 -26.17 1.26
CA SER A 118 14.99 -26.93 1.30
C SER A 118 13.75 -26.02 1.24
N PHE A 119 12.77 -26.20 2.14
CA PHE A 119 11.50 -25.45 2.20
C PHE A 119 11.65 -23.93 2.44
N GLY A 120 12.84 -23.42 2.76
CA GLY A 120 13.12 -22.00 2.92
C GLY A 120 13.76 -21.34 1.69
N PHE A 121 13.90 -22.05 0.57
CA PHE A 121 14.53 -21.52 -0.64
C PHE A 121 13.71 -20.37 -1.26
N ARG A 122 14.37 -19.24 -1.50
CA ARG A 122 13.80 -18.07 -2.17
C ARG A 122 14.75 -17.60 -3.26
N VAL A 123 14.21 -17.25 -4.42
CA VAL A 123 14.96 -16.57 -5.48
C VAL A 123 14.80 -15.08 -5.30
N VAL A 124 15.92 -14.37 -5.14
CA VAL A 124 15.94 -12.91 -5.01
C VAL A 124 16.69 -12.31 -6.19
N ALA A 125 16.06 -11.36 -6.87
CA ALA A 125 16.67 -10.62 -7.98
C ALA A 125 17.32 -9.34 -7.44
N LEU A 126 18.65 -9.27 -7.49
CA LEU A 126 19.45 -8.17 -6.93
C LEU A 126 20.20 -7.41 -8.03
N ASP A 127 20.57 -6.17 -7.76
CA ASP A 127 21.39 -5.35 -8.66
C ASP A 127 22.75 -6.02 -8.93
N PRO A 128 23.35 -5.91 -10.14
CA PRO A 128 24.66 -6.49 -10.45
C PRO A 128 25.79 -6.01 -9.53
N ASN A 129 25.67 -4.80 -8.99
CA ASN A 129 26.65 -4.22 -8.08
C ASN A 129 26.40 -4.59 -6.63
N PHE A 130 25.36 -5.37 -6.33
CA PHE A 130 25.11 -5.86 -4.98
C PHE A 130 26.26 -6.74 -4.52
N ARG A 131 26.99 -6.28 -3.50
CA ARG A 131 28.07 -7.04 -2.86
C ARG A 131 27.57 -7.56 -1.53
N LYS A 132 27.68 -8.88 -1.33
CA LYS A 132 27.42 -9.49 -0.02
C LYS A 132 28.32 -8.84 1.02
N LEU A 133 27.73 -8.46 2.14
CA LEU A 133 28.42 -7.82 3.24
C LEU A 133 29.47 -8.77 3.84
N SER A 134 30.73 -8.34 3.88
CA SER A 134 31.85 -9.11 4.46
C SER A 134 32.05 -8.73 5.92
N ILE A 135 32.04 -9.74 6.78
CA ILE A 135 32.22 -9.56 8.23
C ILE A 135 33.61 -8.96 8.50
N ASP A 136 34.66 -9.46 7.85
CA ASP A 136 36.03 -8.97 8.04
C ASP A 136 36.18 -7.49 7.66
N ALA A 137 35.52 -7.08 6.58
CA ALA A 137 35.51 -5.70 6.14
C ALA A 137 34.79 -4.78 7.14
N ILE A 138 33.64 -5.21 7.68
CA ILE A 138 32.92 -4.45 8.72
C ILE A 138 33.74 -4.35 9.99
N VAL A 139 34.27 -5.47 10.50
CA VAL A 139 35.05 -5.50 11.75
C VAL A 139 36.27 -4.59 11.60
N SER A 140 36.97 -4.66 10.47
CA SER A 140 38.09 -3.77 10.18
C SER A 140 37.69 -2.29 10.14
N ALA A 141 36.57 -1.96 9.50
CA ALA A 141 36.07 -0.58 9.44
C ALA A 141 35.59 -0.08 10.81
N TYR A 142 34.95 -0.95 11.59
CA TYR A 142 34.48 -0.67 12.94
C TYR A 142 35.66 -0.36 13.87
N LEU A 143 36.70 -1.20 13.87
CA LEU A 143 37.87 -0.99 14.72
C LEU A 143 38.63 0.31 14.39
N ARG A 144 38.73 0.68 13.10
CA ARG A 144 39.45 1.90 12.68
C ARG A 144 38.68 3.21 12.90
N SER A 145 37.36 3.16 12.97
CA SER A 145 36.52 4.36 13.04
C SER A 145 36.48 4.98 14.43
N LYS A 146 36.52 6.32 14.49
CA LYS A 146 36.50 7.11 15.74
C LYS A 146 35.11 7.57 16.15
N LYS A 147 34.19 7.68 15.19
CA LYS A 147 32.76 7.98 15.37
C LYS A 147 31.98 7.07 14.42
N ARG A 148 30.95 6.40 14.93
CA ARG A 148 30.21 5.36 14.19
C ARG A 148 28.72 5.65 14.31
N ALA A 149 28.05 5.81 13.17
CA ALA A 149 26.60 5.84 13.11
C ALA A 149 26.10 4.44 12.73
N ILE A 150 25.24 3.86 13.56
CA ILE A 150 24.66 2.53 13.34
C ILE A 150 23.14 2.71 13.25
N LEU A 151 22.60 2.53 12.06
CA LEU A 151 21.17 2.67 11.78
C LEU A 151 20.59 1.27 11.57
N LEU A 152 19.65 0.88 12.41
CA LEU A 152 19.04 -0.45 12.40
C LEU A 152 17.56 -0.33 12.05
N ASP A 153 17.15 -1.00 10.98
CA ASP A 153 15.73 -1.23 10.75
C ASP A 153 15.19 -2.28 11.75
N TYR A 154 13.92 -2.22 12.11
CA TYR A 154 13.34 -3.11 13.12
C TYR A 154 12.74 -4.38 12.50
N ASP A 155 11.67 -4.23 11.71
CA ASP A 155 10.88 -5.35 11.20
C ASP A 155 11.54 -6.01 9.98
N GLY A 156 11.91 -7.29 10.10
CA GLY A 156 12.62 -8.02 9.05
C GLY A 156 14.14 -7.87 9.10
N THR A 157 14.66 -7.00 9.97
CA THR A 157 16.10 -6.77 10.17
C THR A 157 16.55 -7.20 11.57
N VAL A 158 16.06 -6.53 12.62
CA VAL A 158 16.35 -6.90 14.02
C VAL A 158 15.40 -7.98 14.52
N MET A 159 14.13 -7.92 14.10
CA MET A 159 13.12 -8.94 14.39
C MET A 159 12.73 -9.73 13.14
N PRO A 160 12.48 -11.05 13.25
CA PRO A 160 11.91 -11.81 12.14
C PRO A 160 10.53 -11.26 11.73
N GLN A 161 10.33 -11.07 10.43
CA GLN A 161 9.11 -10.45 9.87
C GLN A 161 7.81 -11.22 10.16
N THR A 162 7.92 -12.52 10.46
CA THR A 162 6.81 -13.46 10.70
C THR A 162 6.57 -13.75 12.18
N SER A 163 7.22 -13.04 13.09
CA SER A 163 7.01 -13.27 14.53
C SER A 163 5.61 -12.81 14.96
N ILE A 164 4.87 -13.72 15.60
CA ILE A 164 3.59 -13.41 16.29
C ILE A 164 3.87 -12.42 17.43
N ASN A 165 4.95 -12.65 18.17
CA ASN A 165 5.41 -11.70 19.17
C ASN A 165 6.29 -10.63 18.50
N LYS A 166 5.77 -9.41 18.45
CA LYS A 166 6.43 -8.25 17.84
C LYS A 166 7.42 -7.56 18.78
N SER A 167 7.54 -7.99 20.04
CA SER A 167 8.47 -7.42 21.02
C SER A 167 9.89 -8.02 20.91
N PRO A 168 10.93 -7.24 21.22
CA PRO A 168 12.31 -7.72 21.12
C PRO A 168 12.64 -8.70 22.25
N SER A 169 13.47 -9.71 21.94
CA SER A 169 14.00 -10.62 22.95
C SER A 169 15.01 -9.93 23.86
N GLN A 170 15.23 -10.49 25.05
CA GLN A 170 16.20 -9.96 26.00
C GLN A 170 17.63 -9.95 25.44
N GLU A 171 17.96 -10.91 24.56
CA GLU A 171 19.24 -10.98 23.87
C GLU A 171 19.44 -9.76 22.95
N VAL A 172 18.42 -9.40 22.15
CA VAL A 172 18.48 -8.23 21.27
C VAL A 172 18.63 -6.94 22.07
N ILE A 173 17.89 -6.81 23.18
CA ILE A 173 18.02 -5.67 24.09
C ILE A 173 19.44 -5.57 24.66
N SER A 174 20.03 -6.70 25.07
CA SER A 174 21.40 -6.75 25.58
C SER A 174 22.44 -6.35 24.52
N ILE A 175 22.29 -6.82 23.28
CA ILE A 175 23.18 -6.46 22.16
C ILE A 175 23.10 -4.97 21.86
N ILE A 176 21.89 -4.43 21.74
CA ILE A 176 21.69 -3.00 21.47
C ILE A 176 22.27 -2.17 22.62
N ASN A 177 22.05 -2.58 23.87
CA ASN A 177 22.67 -1.92 25.03
C ASN A 177 24.20 -1.96 25.00
N ALA A 178 24.80 -3.09 24.61
CA ALA A 178 26.25 -3.20 24.46
C ALA A 178 26.78 -2.25 23.37
N LEU A 179 26.08 -2.14 22.24
CA LEU A 179 26.42 -1.20 21.17
C LEU A 179 26.30 0.26 21.62
N CYS A 180 25.23 0.60 22.35
CA CYS A 180 25.02 1.93 22.93
C CYS A 180 25.96 2.26 24.10
N GLY A 181 26.64 1.25 24.66
CA GLY A 181 27.62 1.42 25.73
C GLY A 181 28.93 2.07 25.26
N ASP A 182 29.30 1.88 24.00
CA ASP A 182 30.50 2.50 23.41
C ASP A 182 30.20 3.98 23.06
N VAL A 183 30.94 4.89 23.69
CA VAL A 183 30.82 6.35 23.47
C VAL A 183 31.12 6.79 22.02
N LYS A 184 31.79 5.94 21.23
CA LYS A 184 32.06 6.20 19.81
C LYS A 184 30.86 5.86 18.92
N ASN A 185 29.87 5.15 19.45
CA ASN A 185 28.71 4.70 18.71
C ASN A 185 27.51 5.62 18.94
N THR A 186 26.88 6.02 17.85
CA THR A 186 25.52 6.57 17.84
C THR A 186 24.63 5.54 17.19
N VAL A 187 23.73 4.93 17.96
CA VAL A 187 22.85 3.85 17.50
C VAL A 187 21.42 4.37 17.39
N PHE A 188 20.78 4.12 16.25
CA PHE A 188 19.38 4.46 16.01
C PHE A 188 18.61 3.24 15.52
N VAL A 189 17.42 3.04 16.07
CA VAL A 189 16.41 2.17 15.48
C VAL A 189 15.47 3.03 14.62
N VAL A 190 15.39 2.72 13.33
CA VAL A 190 14.49 3.36 12.37
C VAL A 190 13.40 2.37 12.02
N SER A 191 12.14 2.69 12.28
CA SER A 191 11.04 1.75 12.05
C SER A 191 9.78 2.45 11.57
N GLY A 192 8.96 1.73 10.82
CA GLY A 192 7.60 2.16 10.46
C GLY A 192 6.60 2.04 11.62
N ARG A 193 6.97 1.44 12.76
CA ARG A 193 6.06 1.27 13.90
C ARG A 193 5.81 2.57 14.65
N GLY A 194 4.69 2.61 15.37
CA GLY A 194 4.30 3.73 16.23
C GLY A 194 5.27 3.96 17.38
N LYS A 195 5.36 5.23 17.83
CA LYS A 195 6.28 5.68 18.88
C LYS A 195 6.06 4.98 20.23
N ASP A 196 4.81 4.68 20.57
CA ASP A 196 4.46 4.08 21.87
C ASP A 196 4.93 2.64 22.01
N SER A 197 4.79 1.84 20.96
CA SER A 197 5.25 0.45 20.96
C SER A 197 6.77 0.40 21.08
N LEU A 198 7.48 1.18 20.25
CA LEU A 198 8.94 1.23 20.27
C LEU A 198 9.48 1.82 21.58
N GLY A 199 8.84 2.86 22.11
CA GLY A 199 9.19 3.47 23.38
C GLY A 199 9.08 2.49 24.55
N LYS A 200 8.01 1.69 24.59
CA LYS A 200 7.82 0.65 25.63
C LYS A 200 8.86 -0.46 25.50
N TRP A 201 9.06 -1.00 24.29
CA TRP A 201 9.95 -2.13 24.05
C TRP A 201 11.43 -1.83 24.31
N PHE A 202 11.88 -0.63 23.94
CA PHE A 202 13.26 -0.20 24.12
C PHE A 202 13.45 0.69 25.36
N SER A 203 12.50 0.70 26.29
CA SER A 203 12.65 1.38 27.58
C SER A 203 13.91 0.99 28.37
N PRO A 204 14.47 -0.24 28.29
CA PRO A 204 15.73 -0.57 28.95
C PRO A 204 16.95 0.12 28.32
N CYS A 205 16.84 0.61 27.07
CA CYS A 205 17.95 1.16 26.30
C CYS A 205 18.01 2.69 26.39
N LYS A 206 18.63 3.21 27.46
CA LYS A 206 18.62 4.65 27.77
C LYS A 206 19.27 5.56 26.71
N LYS A 207 20.35 5.09 26.08
CA LYS A 207 21.13 5.86 25.09
C LYS A 207 20.74 5.56 23.63
N LEU A 208 19.63 4.83 23.42
CA LEU A 208 19.20 4.47 22.08
C LEU A 208 18.34 5.59 21.48
N GLY A 209 18.73 6.02 20.28
CA GLY A 209 17.89 6.87 19.43
C GLY A 209 16.80 6.04 18.74
N ILE A 210 15.58 6.58 18.66
CA ILE A 210 14.45 5.93 17.99
C ILE A 210 13.84 6.90 16.99
N ALA A 211 13.69 6.44 15.75
CA ALA A 211 12.92 7.07 14.70
C ALA A 211 11.70 6.19 14.41
N ALA A 212 10.52 6.64 14.82
CA ALA A 212 9.25 5.94 14.66
C ALA A 212 8.48 6.50 13.44
N GLU A 213 7.54 5.71 12.92
CA GLU A 213 6.71 6.06 11.76
C GLU A 213 7.53 6.58 10.57
N HIS A 214 8.57 5.83 10.19
CA HIS A 214 9.48 6.18 9.11
C HIS A 214 10.23 7.51 9.31
N GLY A 215 10.44 7.91 10.56
CA GLY A 215 11.17 9.12 10.93
C GLY A 215 10.29 10.33 11.17
N TYR A 216 8.96 10.20 11.12
CA TYR A 216 8.05 11.27 11.50
C TYR A 216 8.21 11.67 12.98
N PHE A 217 8.43 10.70 13.86
CA PHE A 217 8.81 10.97 15.25
C PHE A 217 10.24 10.53 15.50
N MET A 218 11.02 11.35 16.19
CA MET A 218 12.39 11.05 16.54
C MET A 218 12.68 11.40 18.00
N ARG A 219 13.48 10.56 18.66
CA ARG A 219 13.97 10.75 20.03
C ARG A 219 15.43 10.33 20.08
N TRP A 220 16.32 11.14 20.67
CA TRP A 220 17.76 10.82 20.72
C TRP A 220 18.15 9.93 21.91
N ALA A 221 17.46 10.06 23.04
CA ALA A 221 17.70 9.28 24.26
C ALA A 221 16.39 9.03 25.02
N ALA A 222 16.35 8.10 25.98
CA ALA A 222 15.12 7.71 26.68
C ALA A 222 14.51 8.81 27.56
N ASP A 223 15.32 9.75 27.99
CA ASP A 223 14.98 10.93 28.78
C ASP A 223 14.57 12.15 27.94
N GLU A 224 14.80 12.11 26.62
CA GLU A 224 14.42 13.19 25.72
C GLU A 224 12.98 13.06 25.21
N GLN A 225 12.35 14.23 24.98
CA GLN A 225 11.03 14.31 24.38
C GLN A 225 11.07 13.93 22.90
N TRP A 226 9.96 13.35 22.41
CA TRP A 226 9.80 13.07 20.99
C TRP A 226 9.73 14.38 20.21
N GLN A 227 10.59 14.49 19.19
CA GLN A 227 10.59 15.55 18.20
C GLN A 227 9.77 15.08 17.00
N THR A 228 8.80 15.90 16.59
CA THR A 228 8.03 15.65 15.36
C THR A 228 8.80 16.27 14.18
N CYS A 229 9.28 15.43 13.28
CA CYS A 229 9.92 15.83 12.05
C CYS A 229 8.87 15.91 10.93
N GLY A 230 8.14 17.01 10.89
CA GLY A 230 7.12 17.27 9.87
C GLY A 230 6.53 18.65 10.09
N GLN A 231 6.17 19.36 9.01
CA GLN A 231 5.29 20.51 9.18
C GLN A 231 3.91 19.99 9.60
N ASN A 232 3.15 20.78 10.36
CA ASN A 232 1.74 20.50 10.69
C ASN A 232 0.93 20.38 9.38
N SER A 233 0.99 19.21 8.75
CA SER A 233 0.14 18.85 7.64
C SER A 233 -1.22 18.54 8.22
N ASP A 234 -2.23 19.32 7.84
CA ASP A 234 -3.61 19.01 8.16
C ASP A 234 -3.90 17.56 7.75
N PHE A 235 -4.29 16.74 8.71
CA PHE A 235 -4.66 15.33 8.50
C PHE A 235 -6.04 15.20 7.81
N GLY A 236 -6.45 16.20 7.02
CA GLY A 236 -7.69 16.19 6.26
C GLY A 236 -7.75 15.00 5.29
N TRP A 237 -6.60 14.60 4.74
CA TRP A 237 -6.47 13.41 3.90
C TRP A 237 -6.89 12.11 4.61
N THR A 238 -6.76 12.02 5.95
CA THR A 238 -7.18 10.83 6.71
C THR A 238 -8.69 10.63 6.62
N GLN A 239 -9.47 11.72 6.62
CA GLN A 239 -10.93 11.68 6.47
C GLN A 239 -11.35 11.18 5.09
N ILE A 240 -10.47 11.29 4.09
CA ILE A 240 -10.68 10.81 2.72
C ILE A 240 -10.21 9.36 2.58
N ALA A 241 -9.04 9.03 3.14
CA ALA A 241 -8.43 7.71 3.03
C ALA A 241 -9.13 6.63 3.88
N GLU A 242 -9.59 6.98 5.09
CA GLU A 242 -10.20 6.03 6.03
C GLU A 242 -11.48 5.38 5.49
N PRO A 243 -12.46 6.11 4.90
CA PRO A 243 -13.64 5.49 4.31
C PRO A 243 -13.29 4.52 3.16
N VAL A 244 -12.30 4.86 2.34
CA VAL A 244 -11.84 4.00 1.26
C VAL A 244 -11.25 2.70 1.83
N MET A 245 -10.34 2.80 2.81
CA MET A 245 -9.76 1.61 3.43
C MET A 245 -10.81 0.76 4.17
N LYS A 246 -11.82 1.38 4.79
CA LYS A 246 -12.93 0.67 5.45
C LYS A 246 -13.73 -0.19 4.45
N LEU A 247 -14.06 0.36 3.28
CA LEU A 247 -14.78 -0.37 2.23
C LEU A 247 -14.06 -1.66 1.83
N TYR A 248 -12.74 -1.60 1.63
CA TYR A 248 -11.94 -2.77 1.30
C TYR A 248 -11.74 -3.70 2.49
N THR A 249 -11.78 -3.18 3.72
CA THR A 249 -11.69 -4.01 4.93
C THR A 249 -12.96 -4.82 5.13
N GLU A 250 -14.12 -4.21 4.94
CA GLU A 250 -15.43 -4.88 5.01
C GLU A 250 -15.62 -5.94 3.92
N SER A 251 -15.01 -5.73 2.75
CA SER A 251 -15.06 -6.68 1.63
C SER A 251 -13.92 -7.70 1.60
N THR A 252 -12.96 -7.63 2.55
CA THR A 252 -11.82 -8.55 2.60
C THR A 252 -11.67 -9.16 3.99
N ASP A 253 -12.18 -10.38 4.14
CA ASP A 253 -12.06 -11.13 5.39
C ASP A 253 -10.58 -11.39 5.75
N GLY A 254 -10.25 -11.29 7.04
CA GLY A 254 -8.87 -11.35 7.54
C GLY A 254 -8.02 -10.09 7.30
N SER A 255 -8.61 -9.01 6.78
CA SER A 255 -7.93 -7.71 6.68
C SER A 255 -8.21 -6.80 7.89
N SER A 256 -7.35 -5.82 8.14
CA SER A 256 -7.51 -4.87 9.24
C SER A 256 -6.88 -3.51 8.94
N ILE A 257 -7.38 -2.46 9.58
CA ILE A 257 -6.81 -1.11 9.50
C ILE A 257 -6.07 -0.81 10.80
N GLU A 258 -4.83 -0.33 10.69
CA GLU A 258 -4.03 0.22 11.76
C GLU A 258 -3.90 1.74 11.56
N THR A 259 -4.57 2.50 12.42
CA THR A 259 -4.45 3.96 12.48
C THR A 259 -3.24 4.34 13.33
N LYS A 260 -2.25 4.98 12.72
CA LYS A 260 -1.10 5.61 13.40
C LYS A 260 -1.31 7.11 13.48
N GLU A 261 -0.44 7.82 14.20
CA GLU A 261 -0.57 9.27 14.36
C GLU A 261 -0.27 10.02 13.05
N SER A 262 0.64 9.50 12.22
CA SER A 262 1.00 10.13 10.94
C SER A 262 0.61 9.32 9.71
N ALA A 263 0.16 8.08 9.85
CA ALA A 263 -0.07 7.18 8.73
C ALA A 263 -1.28 6.27 8.95
N LEU A 264 -1.89 5.83 7.86
CA LEU A 264 -2.95 4.83 7.88
C LEU A 264 -2.45 3.59 7.13
N VAL A 265 -2.52 2.43 7.77
CA VAL A 265 -2.02 1.17 7.21
C VAL A 265 -3.13 0.14 7.15
N TRP A 266 -3.37 -0.39 5.96
CA TRP A 266 -4.23 -1.54 5.76
C TRP A 266 -3.39 -2.82 5.67
N HIS A 267 -3.73 -3.82 6.47
CA HIS A 267 -3.08 -5.12 6.54
C HIS A 267 -3.97 -6.18 5.90
N HIS A 268 -3.37 -7.03 5.06
CA HIS A 268 -4.06 -8.16 4.43
C HIS A 268 -3.29 -9.48 4.56
N ARG A 269 -2.47 -9.59 5.62
CA ARG A 269 -1.63 -10.77 5.87
C ARG A 269 -2.46 -12.02 6.18
N ASP A 270 -3.55 -11.85 6.93
CA ASP A 270 -4.40 -12.95 7.38
C ASP A 270 -5.58 -13.19 6.42
N ALA A 271 -5.68 -12.39 5.36
CA ALA A 271 -6.60 -12.60 4.24
C ALA A 271 -6.07 -13.68 3.28
N ASP A 272 -6.94 -14.18 2.40
CA ASP A 272 -6.52 -15.07 1.31
C ASP A 272 -5.40 -14.41 0.47
N PRO A 273 -4.26 -15.07 0.20
CA PRO A 273 -3.12 -14.43 -0.46
C PRO A 273 -3.42 -13.92 -1.87
N GLY A 274 -4.28 -14.58 -2.63
CA GLY A 274 -4.62 -14.18 -3.99
C GLY A 274 -5.64 -13.03 -4.00
N PHE A 275 -6.70 -13.18 -3.22
CA PHE A 275 -7.75 -12.18 -3.09
C PHE A 275 -7.24 -10.92 -2.39
N GLY A 276 -6.55 -11.05 -1.26
CA GLY A 276 -5.96 -9.94 -0.51
C GLY A 276 -4.94 -9.14 -1.33
N ALA A 277 -4.10 -9.79 -2.13
CA ALA A 277 -3.18 -9.09 -3.04
C ALA A 277 -3.91 -8.34 -4.17
N SER A 278 -5.02 -8.90 -4.67
CA SER A 278 -5.85 -8.23 -5.69
C SER A 278 -6.53 -7.00 -5.09
N GLN A 279 -7.13 -7.14 -3.90
CA GLN A 279 -7.74 -6.04 -3.15
C GLN A 279 -6.73 -4.96 -2.78
N ALA A 280 -5.50 -5.34 -2.38
CA ALA A 280 -4.41 -4.39 -2.10
C ALA A 280 -4.05 -3.54 -3.32
N LYS A 281 -4.01 -4.15 -4.50
CA LYS A 281 -3.70 -3.44 -5.75
C LYS A 281 -4.84 -2.49 -6.13
N GLU A 282 -6.07 -2.93 -6.04
CA GLU A 282 -7.24 -2.06 -6.31
C GLU A 282 -7.33 -0.89 -5.33
N MET A 283 -7.11 -1.15 -4.04
CA MET A 283 -7.07 -0.12 -3.02
C MET A 283 -5.96 0.90 -3.31
N LEU A 284 -4.77 0.45 -3.70
CA LEU A 284 -3.66 1.32 -4.04
C LEU A 284 -4.06 2.29 -5.16
N ASP A 285 -4.57 1.78 -6.28
CA ASP A 285 -4.99 2.59 -7.44
C ASP A 285 -6.11 3.57 -7.06
N HIS A 286 -7.08 3.13 -6.26
CA HIS A 286 -8.18 3.96 -5.79
C HIS A 286 -7.68 5.10 -4.87
N LEU A 287 -6.83 4.79 -3.90
CA LEU A 287 -6.25 5.79 -3.00
C LEU A 287 -5.34 6.77 -3.74
N GLU A 288 -4.52 6.31 -4.70
CA GLU A 288 -3.69 7.19 -5.53
C GLU A 288 -4.56 8.16 -6.35
N SER A 289 -5.69 7.71 -6.88
CA SER A 289 -6.61 8.56 -7.63
C SER A 289 -7.31 9.60 -6.73
N VAL A 290 -7.75 9.21 -5.55
CA VAL A 290 -8.54 10.08 -4.66
C VAL A 290 -7.65 11.07 -3.91
N LEU A 291 -6.43 10.66 -3.57
CA LEU A 291 -5.46 11.48 -2.83
C LEU A 291 -4.47 12.22 -3.75
N ALA A 292 -4.71 12.25 -5.06
CA ALA A 292 -3.79 12.86 -6.03
C ALA A 292 -3.47 14.35 -5.77
N ASN A 293 -4.38 15.07 -5.10
CA ASN A 293 -4.23 16.49 -4.75
C ASN A 293 -3.78 16.72 -3.31
N GLU A 294 -3.66 15.66 -2.52
CA GLU A 294 -3.23 15.73 -1.12
C GLU A 294 -1.71 15.55 -1.01
N PRO A 295 -1.04 16.15 -0.01
CA PRO A 295 0.41 16.02 0.18
C PRO A 295 0.77 14.67 0.82
N VAL A 296 0.35 13.56 0.21
CA VAL A 296 0.50 12.19 0.73
C VAL A 296 1.03 11.24 -0.35
N VAL A 297 1.65 10.15 0.10
CA VAL A 297 2.13 9.07 -0.75
C VAL A 297 1.47 7.78 -0.29
N VAL A 298 0.84 7.09 -1.23
CA VAL A 298 0.34 5.73 -1.04
C VAL A 298 1.43 4.76 -1.47
N LYS A 299 1.73 3.75 -0.66
CA LYS A 299 2.72 2.72 -0.96
C LYS A 299 2.16 1.34 -0.65
N SER A 300 2.33 0.41 -1.59
CA SER A 300 2.18 -1.01 -1.31
C SER A 300 3.47 -1.57 -0.71
N GLY A 301 3.32 -2.31 0.39
CA GLY A 301 4.37 -3.07 1.03
C GLY A 301 4.02 -4.56 1.07
N GLN A 302 4.86 -5.37 1.73
CA GLN A 302 4.60 -6.80 1.83
C GLN A 302 3.41 -7.08 2.76
N PHE A 303 2.29 -7.48 2.16
CA PHE A 303 1.00 -7.72 2.82
C PHE A 303 0.31 -6.46 3.41
N ILE A 304 0.70 -5.27 2.95
CA ILE A 304 0.18 -4.00 3.46
C ILE A 304 -0.01 -2.94 2.36
N VAL A 305 -0.93 -2.01 2.58
CA VAL A 305 -1.03 -0.73 1.86
C VAL A 305 -0.94 0.39 2.90
N GLU A 306 -0.01 1.32 2.72
CA GLU A 306 0.24 2.42 3.65
C GLU A 306 0.03 3.76 2.95
N VAL A 307 -0.78 4.63 3.57
CA VAL A 307 -0.89 6.06 3.22
C VAL A 307 -0.14 6.84 4.29
N LYS A 308 0.78 7.70 3.86
CA LYS A 308 1.52 8.60 4.74
C LYS A 308 1.78 9.94 4.07
N PRO A 309 1.97 11.02 4.84
CA PRO A 309 2.37 12.31 4.30
C PRO A 309 3.59 12.18 3.41
N GLN A 310 3.64 13.00 2.35
CA GLN A 310 4.79 13.17 1.49
C GLN A 310 5.85 13.97 2.26
N VAL A 311 6.36 13.41 3.35
CA VAL A 311 7.48 14.01 4.04
C VAL A 311 8.71 13.70 3.21
N HIS A 312 9.44 14.74 2.79
CA HIS A 312 10.80 14.65 2.27
C HIS A 312 11.79 14.19 3.36
N ILE A 313 11.42 13.21 4.21
CA ILE A 313 12.37 12.53 5.08
C ILE A 313 13.00 11.44 4.23
N SER A 314 13.86 11.93 3.36
CA SER A 314 15.00 11.15 2.95
C SER A 314 15.70 10.74 4.25
N VAL A 315 15.93 9.44 4.49
CA VAL A 315 16.98 8.93 5.40
C VAL A 315 18.25 9.81 5.37
N PRO A 316 18.59 10.50 4.26
CA PRO A 316 19.52 11.63 4.26
C PRO A 316 19.38 12.72 5.31
N ILE A 317 18.28 12.99 6.00
CA ILE A 317 18.25 14.05 7.05
C ILE A 317 19.00 13.58 8.31
N LEU A 318 18.89 12.30 8.68
CA LEU A 318 19.75 11.68 9.70
C LEU A 318 21.23 11.76 9.31
N ILE A 319 21.55 11.68 8.01
CA ILE A 319 22.93 11.75 7.49
C ILE A 319 23.39 13.22 7.27
N SER A 320 22.48 14.13 6.94
CA SER A 320 22.72 15.53 6.62
C SER A 320 23.04 16.32 7.87
N ASN A 321 22.39 16.02 9.00
CA ASN A 321 22.76 16.61 10.30
C ASN A 321 24.19 16.23 10.75
N TYR A 322 24.76 15.14 10.23
CA TYR A 322 26.18 14.81 10.39
C TYR A 322 27.09 15.40 9.31
N SER A 323 26.53 15.89 8.20
CA SER A 323 27.28 16.47 7.07
C SER A 323 27.53 17.97 7.21
N VAL A 324 26.81 18.65 8.13
CA VAL A 324 26.95 20.09 8.40
C VAL A 324 27.99 20.39 9.51
N LEU A 325 28.64 19.36 10.08
CA LEU A 325 29.78 19.51 11.00
C LEU A 325 31.09 19.04 10.35
N LYS A 326 31.43 19.63 9.21
CA LYS A 326 32.80 19.72 8.71
C LYS A 326 33.20 21.18 8.61
#